data_AF-A0A7K4D128-F1
#
_entry.id   AF-A0A7K4D128-F1
#
_cell.length_a   1.000
_cell.length_b   1.000
_cell.length_c   1.000
_cell.angle_alpha   90.00
_cell.angle_beta   90.00
_cell.angle_gamma   90.00
#
_symmetry.space_group_name_H-M   'P 1'
#
loop_
_entity.id
_entity.type
_entity.pdbx_description
1 polymer ?
#
loop_
_entity_poly.entity_id
_entity_poly.type
_entity_poly.pdbx_seq_one_letter_code
_entity_poly.pdbx_strand_id
1 'polypeptide(L)'
;PDNMRWFARVVNFLPDPAKPLVCLPCGSAAKTREKFGKKMISQGLGHQLMSAVTREPRFERVILSEPCTIIPYALEGQHPDYNLPPQDLSIQSERIFINQLALWLARVKLAQPDRRFVYFIGGIHHFFILHFANEAAGRPFHLVREIPARGVRDYAEAAKRFHDTILATEASGQAPAQAPASLTSLVQGRGRYTHRKFWHAVLLEALDGEDVARSVEPVTSRAQAREGFADLYPTKEETRA
;
A
#
# COMPACT_ATOMS: atom_id res chain seq x y z
N PRO A 1 -18.40 -8.59 -2.17
CA PRO A 1 -18.20 -7.24 -2.76
C PRO A 1 -17.11 -7.24 -3.85
N ASP A 2 -17.15 -6.28 -4.78
CA ASP A 2 -16.34 -6.31 -6.02
C ASP A 2 -14.82 -6.16 -5.80
N ASN A 3 -14.42 -5.45 -4.74
CA ASN A 3 -13.01 -5.37 -4.32
C ASN A 3 -12.44 -6.74 -3.90
N MET A 4 -13.24 -7.58 -3.23
CA MET A 4 -12.83 -8.94 -2.85
C MET A 4 -12.73 -9.86 -4.07
N ARG A 5 -13.64 -9.73 -5.04
CA ARG A 5 -13.57 -10.47 -6.32
C ARG A 5 -12.34 -10.04 -7.11
N TRP A 6 -12.04 -8.75 -7.14
CA TRP A 6 -10.83 -8.22 -7.72
C TRP A 6 -9.59 -8.79 -7.05
N PHE A 7 -9.50 -8.71 -5.72
CA PHE A 7 -8.35 -9.25 -5.00
C PHE A 7 -8.18 -10.76 -5.24
N ALA A 8 -9.26 -11.56 -5.19
CA ALA A 8 -9.21 -12.98 -5.53
C ALA A 8 -8.70 -13.26 -6.95
N ARG A 9 -8.92 -12.32 -7.88
CA ARG A 9 -8.37 -12.38 -9.22
C ARG A 9 -6.89 -12.02 -9.26
N VAL A 10 -6.50 -10.90 -8.65
CA VAL A 10 -5.13 -10.36 -8.75
C VAL A 10 -4.16 -10.92 -7.73
N VAL A 11 -4.61 -11.61 -6.69
CA VAL A 11 -3.72 -12.31 -5.74
C VAL A 11 -2.83 -13.33 -6.47
N ASN A 12 -3.30 -13.87 -7.59
CA ASN A 12 -2.55 -14.79 -8.44
C ASN A 12 -1.69 -14.11 -9.50
N PHE A 13 -1.75 -12.77 -9.62
CA PHE A 13 -0.85 -12.03 -10.50
C PHE A 13 0.58 -12.17 -9.98
N LEU A 14 1.44 -12.72 -10.84
CA LEU A 14 2.88 -12.82 -10.59
C LEU A 14 3.58 -11.82 -11.50
N PRO A 15 4.42 -10.92 -10.95
CA PRO A 15 5.23 -10.02 -11.77
C PRO A 15 6.21 -10.81 -12.62
N ASP A 16 6.71 -10.25 -13.72
CA ASP A 16 7.79 -10.89 -14.49
C ASP A 16 9.03 -11.08 -13.59
N PRO A 17 9.54 -12.32 -13.40
CA PRO A 17 10.69 -12.60 -12.55
C PRO A 17 11.98 -11.93 -13.03
N ALA A 18 12.11 -11.64 -14.34
CA ALA A 18 13.27 -10.97 -14.90
C ALA A 18 13.26 -9.45 -14.70
N LYS A 19 12.15 -8.89 -14.22
CA LYS A 19 11.95 -7.45 -14.07
C LYS A 19 11.94 -7.02 -12.60
N PRO A 20 12.53 -5.86 -12.29
CA PRO A 20 12.37 -5.23 -10.98
C PRO A 20 10.89 -4.95 -10.70
N LEU A 21 10.42 -5.31 -9.51
CA LEU A 21 9.04 -5.07 -9.07
C LEU A 21 8.98 -3.72 -8.37
N VAL A 22 8.26 -2.77 -8.98
CA VAL A 22 8.05 -1.43 -8.45
C VAL A 22 6.61 -1.23 -7.99
N CYS A 23 6.45 -1.02 -6.69
CA CYS A 23 5.20 -0.63 -6.06
C CYS A 23 5.01 0.89 -6.12
N LEU A 24 3.81 1.32 -6.50
CA LEU A 24 3.47 2.73 -6.71
C LEU A 24 2.21 3.08 -5.92
N PRO A 25 2.07 4.28 -5.33
CA PRO A 25 0.86 4.65 -4.59
C PRO A 25 -0.32 4.90 -5.53
N CYS A 26 -1.54 4.65 -5.07
CA CYS A 26 -2.71 5.16 -5.78
C CYS A 26 -2.81 6.69 -5.62
N GLY A 27 -3.48 7.33 -6.58
CA GLY A 27 -3.87 8.74 -6.47
C GLY A 27 -5.16 8.92 -5.67
N SER A 28 -5.48 10.16 -5.28
CA SER A 28 -6.79 10.46 -4.68
C SER A 28 -7.90 10.41 -5.73
N ALA A 29 -8.77 9.41 -5.61
CA ALA A 29 -9.92 9.21 -6.52
C ALA A 29 -10.88 10.43 -6.53
N ALA A 30 -11.06 11.08 -5.37
CA ALA A 30 -11.95 12.24 -5.21
C ALA A 30 -11.59 13.42 -6.14
N LYS A 31 -10.29 13.67 -6.42
CA LYS A 31 -9.86 14.80 -7.26
C LYS A 31 -9.94 14.54 -8.77
N THR A 32 -10.11 13.28 -9.18
CA THR A 32 -9.99 12.88 -10.59
C THR A 32 -11.30 12.39 -11.19
N ARG A 33 -12.21 11.84 -10.38
CA ARG A 33 -13.47 11.25 -10.88
C ARG A 33 -14.60 12.25 -11.10
N GLU A 34 -14.79 13.19 -10.18
CA GLU A 34 -15.90 14.17 -10.23
C GLU A 34 -15.95 14.96 -11.54
N LYS A 35 -14.78 15.17 -12.17
CA LYS A 35 -14.65 15.92 -13.43
C LYS A 35 -14.47 15.05 -14.69
N PHE A 36 -13.98 13.81 -14.58
CA PHE A 36 -13.49 13.04 -15.74
C PHE A 36 -13.94 11.56 -15.82
N GLY A 37 -14.76 11.07 -14.88
CA GLY A 37 -15.19 9.66 -14.86
C GLY A 37 -14.08 8.67 -14.44
N LYS A 38 -14.20 7.39 -14.84
CA LYS A 38 -13.19 6.35 -14.55
C LYS A 38 -11.92 6.62 -15.34
N LYS A 39 -10.96 7.29 -14.72
CA LYS A 39 -9.62 7.54 -15.26
C LYS A 39 -8.64 6.47 -14.76
N MET A 40 -7.76 5.99 -15.64
CA MET A 40 -6.63 5.16 -15.24
C MET A 40 -5.74 5.96 -14.26
N ILE A 41 -5.33 5.36 -13.16
CA ILE A 41 -4.45 5.94 -12.14
C ILE A 41 -3.12 6.38 -12.78
N SER A 42 -2.60 5.61 -13.73
CA SER A 42 -1.41 5.91 -14.53
C SER A 42 -1.51 7.25 -15.27
N GLN A 43 -2.73 7.69 -15.62
CA GLN A 43 -2.97 8.99 -16.26
C GLN A 43 -3.11 10.14 -15.25
N GLY A 44 -3.07 9.86 -13.94
CA GLY A 44 -3.06 10.86 -12.87
C GLY A 44 -1.74 11.63 -12.82
N LEU A 45 -1.80 12.90 -12.40
CA LEU A 45 -0.64 13.80 -12.39
C LEU A 45 0.57 13.20 -11.66
N GLY A 46 0.36 12.55 -10.50
CA GLY A 46 1.45 11.93 -9.75
C GLY A 46 2.19 10.85 -10.56
N HIS A 47 1.45 9.99 -11.26
CA HIS A 47 2.02 8.91 -12.08
C HIS A 47 2.68 9.45 -13.35
N GLN A 48 2.14 10.52 -13.93
CA GLN A 48 2.76 11.24 -15.06
C GLN A 48 4.06 11.92 -14.66
N LEU A 49 4.13 12.53 -13.47
CA LEU A 49 5.37 13.11 -12.95
C LEU A 49 6.42 12.03 -12.65
N MET A 50 6.01 10.83 -12.26
CA MET A 50 6.92 9.69 -12.06
C MET A 50 7.25 8.92 -13.34
N SER A 51 7.14 9.54 -14.54
CA SER A 51 7.27 8.86 -15.84
C SER A 51 8.58 8.09 -16.05
N ALA A 52 9.68 8.53 -15.42
CA ALA A 52 10.97 7.82 -15.47
C ALA A 52 10.88 6.39 -14.90
N VAL A 53 9.93 6.14 -14.00
CA VAL A 53 9.64 4.82 -13.42
C VAL A 53 8.38 4.23 -14.05
N THR A 54 7.31 5.02 -14.19
CA THR A 54 6.00 4.52 -14.63
C THR A 54 5.91 4.20 -16.11
N ARG A 55 6.86 4.67 -16.94
CA ARG A 55 6.94 4.34 -18.37
C ARG A 55 8.16 3.47 -18.75
N GLU A 56 9.01 3.10 -17.79
CA GLU A 56 10.17 2.25 -18.03
C GLU A 56 9.74 0.79 -18.36
N PRO A 57 9.96 0.26 -19.57
CA PRO A 57 9.49 -1.07 -19.96
C PRO A 57 10.18 -2.24 -19.25
N ARG A 58 11.39 -2.01 -18.70
CA ARG A 58 12.13 -3.01 -17.92
C ARG A 58 11.57 -3.24 -16.53
N PHE A 59 10.69 -2.37 -16.04
CA PHE A 59 10.10 -2.50 -14.70
C PHE A 59 8.70 -3.11 -14.76
N GLU A 60 8.46 -4.05 -13.85
CA GLU A 60 7.11 -4.52 -13.56
C GLU A 60 6.50 -3.61 -12.49
N ARG A 61 5.23 -3.23 -12.64
CA ARG A 61 4.64 -2.18 -11.81
C ARG A 61 3.31 -2.61 -11.23
N VAL A 62 3.13 -2.33 -9.95
CA VAL A 62 1.88 -2.58 -9.24
C VAL A 62 1.52 -1.33 -8.45
N ILE A 63 0.26 -0.91 -8.55
CA ILE A 63 -0.28 0.18 -7.75
C ILE A 63 -0.82 -0.39 -6.45
N LEU A 64 -0.35 0.12 -5.32
CA LEU A 64 -0.92 -0.10 -4.00
C LEU A 64 -2.14 0.80 -3.87
N SER A 65 -3.32 0.24 -3.72
CA SER A 65 -4.56 1.01 -3.71
C SER A 65 -5.59 0.48 -2.73
N GLU A 66 -6.27 1.38 -2.04
CA GLU A 66 -7.48 1.05 -1.29
C GLU A 66 -8.72 1.24 -2.19
N PRO A 67 -9.71 0.33 -2.17
CA PRO A 67 -9.81 -0.94 -1.46
C PRO A 67 -9.34 -2.15 -2.31
N CYS A 68 -8.70 -1.91 -3.47
CA CYS A 68 -8.30 -2.97 -4.41
C CYS A 68 -7.07 -3.78 -3.97
N THR A 69 -6.39 -3.34 -2.91
CA THR A 69 -5.09 -3.79 -2.43
C THR A 69 -3.97 -3.57 -3.45
N ILE A 70 -4.01 -4.29 -4.56
CA ILE A 70 -3.07 -4.13 -5.68
C ILE A 70 -3.80 -3.93 -6.99
N ILE A 71 -3.23 -3.11 -7.88
CA ILE A 71 -3.64 -3.00 -9.28
C ILE A 71 -2.39 -3.14 -10.14
N PRO A 72 -2.13 -4.31 -10.72
CA PRO A 72 -1.06 -4.47 -11.70
C PRO A 72 -1.24 -3.48 -12.84
N TYR A 73 -0.18 -2.78 -13.24
CA TYR A 73 -0.25 -1.79 -14.32
C TYR A 73 -0.80 -2.40 -15.62
N ALA A 74 -0.42 -3.64 -15.93
CA ALA A 74 -0.90 -4.37 -17.08
C ALA A 74 -2.42 -4.66 -17.06
N LEU A 75 -3.04 -4.62 -15.88
CA LEU A 75 -4.46 -4.92 -15.66
C LEU A 75 -5.27 -3.69 -15.21
N GLU A 76 -4.69 -2.50 -15.26
CA GLU A 76 -5.30 -1.28 -14.73
C GLU A 76 -6.70 -1.02 -15.33
N GLY A 77 -6.91 -1.21 -16.63
CA GLY A 77 -8.23 -1.03 -17.24
C GLY A 77 -9.34 -1.94 -16.68
N GLN A 78 -8.96 -2.98 -15.94
CA GLN A 78 -9.85 -4.07 -15.52
C GLN A 78 -10.22 -4.02 -14.02
N HIS A 79 -9.62 -3.09 -13.26
CA HIS A 79 -9.96 -2.95 -11.84
C HIS A 79 -11.41 -2.48 -11.68
N PRO A 80 -12.12 -2.90 -10.61
CA PRO A 80 -13.49 -2.47 -10.37
C PRO A 80 -13.55 -0.96 -10.20
N ASP A 81 -14.71 -0.38 -10.52
CA ASP A 81 -14.96 1.03 -10.30
C ASP A 81 -15.28 1.29 -8.82
N TYR A 82 -14.25 1.37 -7.98
CA TYR A 82 -14.47 1.61 -6.55
C TYR A 82 -14.67 3.11 -6.31
N ASN A 83 -15.93 3.55 -6.34
CA ASN A 83 -16.34 4.79 -5.67
C ASN A 83 -16.63 4.44 -4.22
N LEU A 84 -15.63 4.47 -3.35
CA LEU A 84 -15.91 4.63 -1.92
C LEU A 84 -15.85 6.12 -1.62
N PRO A 85 -16.89 6.73 -1.03
CA PRO A 85 -16.73 8.04 -0.45
C PRO A 85 -15.59 7.96 0.60
N PRO A 86 -14.70 8.96 0.68
CA PRO A 86 -13.56 8.97 1.59
C PRO A 86 -13.93 8.98 3.09
N GLN A 87 -15.23 8.91 3.41
CA GLN A 87 -15.78 8.95 4.77
C GLN A 87 -15.85 7.56 5.42
N ASP A 88 -15.80 6.47 4.62
CA ASP A 88 -16.01 5.09 5.08
C ASP A 88 -14.78 4.18 4.99
N LEU A 89 -13.62 4.72 4.57
CA LEU A 89 -12.40 4.00 4.91
C LEU A 89 -12.38 4.01 6.45
N SER A 90 -12.25 2.83 7.06
CA SER A 90 -12.24 2.60 8.51
C SER A 90 -10.87 2.03 8.90
N ILE A 91 -10.54 2.01 10.20
CA ILE A 91 -9.32 1.34 10.71
C ILE A 91 -9.21 -0.11 10.20
N GLN A 92 -10.34 -0.78 9.99
CA GLN A 92 -10.40 -2.14 9.44
C GLN A 92 -9.93 -2.19 7.98
N SER A 93 -10.10 -1.12 7.21
CA SER A 93 -9.68 -1.03 5.81
C SER A 93 -8.15 -1.09 5.68
N GLU A 94 -7.40 -0.43 6.57
CA GLU A 94 -5.92 -0.47 6.54
C GLU A 94 -5.37 -1.82 6.98
N ARG A 95 -5.94 -2.44 8.02
CA ARG A 95 -5.50 -3.79 8.45
C ARG A 95 -5.80 -4.84 7.38
N ILE A 96 -6.98 -4.79 6.76
CA ILE A 96 -7.33 -5.68 5.63
C ILE A 96 -6.36 -5.46 4.47
N PHE A 97 -6.04 -4.20 4.15
CA PHE A 97 -5.07 -3.88 3.10
C PHE A 97 -3.70 -4.47 3.40
N ILE A 98 -3.16 -4.26 4.61
CA ILE A 98 -1.88 -4.86 5.04
C ILE A 98 -1.90 -6.38 4.91
N ASN A 99 -2.93 -7.05 5.42
CA ASN A 99 -3.02 -8.51 5.40
C ASN A 99 -3.15 -9.09 3.99
N GLN A 100 -3.97 -8.46 3.13
CA GLN A 100 -4.10 -8.88 1.73
C GLN A 100 -2.82 -8.65 0.94
N LEU A 101 -2.15 -7.51 1.17
CA LEU A 101 -0.86 -7.23 0.55
C LEU A 101 0.20 -8.21 1.03
N ALA A 102 0.21 -8.57 2.31
CA ALA A 102 1.12 -9.58 2.88
C ALA A 102 0.93 -10.95 2.22
N LEU A 103 -0.32 -11.38 2.04
CA LEU A 103 -0.64 -12.62 1.33
C LEU A 103 -0.09 -12.63 -0.11
N TRP A 104 -0.25 -11.53 -0.83
CA TRP A 104 0.29 -11.40 -2.18
C TRP A 104 1.83 -11.41 -2.19
N LEU A 105 2.48 -10.66 -1.29
CA LEU A 105 3.95 -10.65 -1.17
C LEU A 105 4.51 -12.05 -0.86
N ALA A 106 3.90 -12.78 0.07
CA ALA A 106 4.28 -14.16 0.39
C ALA A 106 4.15 -15.08 -0.84
N ARG A 107 3.08 -14.92 -1.63
CA ARG A 107 2.88 -15.69 -2.86
C ARG A 107 3.90 -15.34 -3.94
N VAL A 108 4.22 -14.06 -4.13
CA VAL A 108 5.28 -13.64 -5.06
C VAL A 108 6.61 -14.26 -4.64
N LYS A 109 6.94 -14.26 -3.34
CA LYS A 109 8.18 -14.85 -2.84
C LYS A 109 8.24 -16.36 -3.06
N LEU A 110 7.14 -17.06 -2.82
CA LEU A 110 7.04 -18.51 -3.05
C LEU A 110 7.26 -18.85 -4.53
N ALA A 111 6.71 -18.06 -5.45
CA ALA A 111 6.87 -18.26 -6.88
C ALA A 111 8.22 -17.77 -7.43
N GLN A 112 8.87 -16.82 -6.74
CA GLN A 112 10.10 -16.16 -7.17
C GLN A 112 11.09 -16.11 -5.99
N PRO A 113 11.65 -17.27 -5.58
CA PRO A 113 12.51 -17.35 -4.40
C PRO A 113 13.77 -16.47 -4.52
N ASP A 114 14.27 -16.26 -5.74
CA ASP A 114 15.47 -15.46 -6.00
C ASP A 114 15.21 -13.95 -5.99
N ARG A 115 13.94 -13.51 -5.99
CA ARG A 115 13.62 -12.09 -5.87
C ARG A 115 14.01 -11.60 -4.47
N ARG A 116 14.96 -10.68 -4.42
CA ARG A 116 15.49 -10.07 -3.19
C ARG A 116 14.87 -8.73 -2.86
N PHE A 117 14.57 -7.93 -3.89
CA PHE A 117 14.18 -6.53 -3.73
C PHE A 117 12.74 -6.27 -4.19
N VAL A 118 12.10 -5.34 -3.49
CA VAL A 118 10.87 -4.67 -3.94
C VAL A 118 11.10 -3.17 -3.80
N TYR A 119 10.73 -2.42 -4.84
CA TYR A 119 10.99 -0.99 -4.93
C TYR A 119 9.72 -0.19 -4.66
N PHE A 120 9.81 0.94 -3.98
CA PHE A 120 8.68 1.84 -3.77
C PHE A 120 9.06 3.30 -4.01
N ILE A 121 8.26 4.03 -4.77
CA ILE A 121 8.36 5.49 -4.85
C ILE A 121 7.00 6.15 -4.60
N GLY A 122 6.96 7.16 -3.73
CA GLY A 122 5.77 7.98 -3.56
C GLY A 122 5.48 8.41 -2.12
N GLY A 123 4.20 8.40 -1.75
CA GLY A 123 3.74 8.89 -0.45
C GLY A 123 4.08 7.97 0.71
N ILE A 124 4.50 8.56 1.83
CA ILE A 124 4.94 7.85 3.04
C ILE A 124 3.88 6.89 3.63
N HIS A 125 2.59 7.20 3.51
CA HIS A 125 1.51 6.32 3.98
C HIS A 125 1.50 4.96 3.27
N HIS A 126 1.54 4.94 1.93
CA HIS A 126 1.59 3.69 1.16
C HIS A 126 2.90 2.93 1.38
N PHE A 127 4.00 3.64 1.63
CA PHE A 127 5.24 3.00 2.05
C PHE A 127 5.04 2.21 3.35
N PHE A 128 4.40 2.80 4.36
CA PHE A 128 4.16 2.10 5.62
C PHE A 128 3.21 0.91 5.46
N ILE A 129 2.15 1.03 4.64
CA ILE A 129 1.31 -0.14 4.30
C ILE A 129 2.17 -1.27 3.71
N LEU A 130 3.02 -0.98 2.72
CA LEU A 130 3.92 -1.97 2.12
C LEU A 130 4.92 -2.54 3.14
N HIS A 131 5.47 -1.69 3.99
CA HIS A 131 6.41 -2.08 5.04
C HIS A 131 5.76 -3.07 6.00
N PHE A 132 4.63 -2.73 6.61
CA PHE A 132 3.93 -3.63 7.54
C PHE A 132 3.40 -4.90 6.85
N ALA A 133 3.02 -4.83 5.58
CA ALA A 133 2.66 -6.02 4.81
C ALA A 133 3.85 -6.95 4.59
N ASN A 134 5.04 -6.39 4.29
CA ASN A 134 6.27 -7.16 4.17
C ASN A 134 6.67 -7.78 5.52
N GLU A 135 6.54 -7.04 6.63
CA GLU A 135 6.73 -7.56 7.98
C GLU A 135 5.80 -8.75 8.28
N ALA A 136 4.49 -8.57 8.04
CA ALA A 136 3.48 -9.60 8.27
C ALA A 136 3.68 -10.85 7.39
N ALA A 137 4.31 -10.70 6.21
CA ALA A 137 4.69 -11.80 5.33
C ALA A 137 6.01 -12.50 5.73
N GLY A 138 6.63 -12.12 6.85
CA GLY A 138 7.90 -12.69 7.31
C GLY A 138 9.13 -12.05 6.67
N ARG A 139 9.03 -10.76 6.27
CA ARG A 139 10.09 -9.98 5.60
C ARG A 139 10.68 -10.67 4.34
N PRO A 140 9.85 -11.09 3.38
CA PRO A 140 10.32 -11.83 2.20
C PRO A 140 11.25 -11.02 1.28
N PHE A 141 11.19 -9.68 1.35
CA PHE A 141 11.96 -8.78 0.50
C PHE A 141 12.65 -7.67 1.28
N HIS A 142 13.80 -7.23 0.76
CA HIS A 142 14.41 -5.96 1.13
C HIS A 142 13.69 -4.81 0.39
N LEU A 143 13.12 -3.87 1.14
CA LEU A 143 12.39 -2.74 0.57
C LEU A 143 13.35 -1.58 0.29
N VAL A 144 13.50 -1.23 -0.98
CA VAL A 144 14.25 -0.06 -1.44
C VAL A 144 13.25 1.05 -1.80
N ARG A 145 13.42 2.25 -1.26
CA ARG A 145 12.38 3.30 -1.36
C ARG A 145 12.89 4.67 -1.79
N GLU A 146 12.01 5.47 -2.37
CA GLU A 146 12.19 6.93 -2.53
C GLU A 146 10.91 7.61 -2.03
N ILE A 147 11.02 8.40 -0.96
CA ILE A 147 9.90 9.18 -0.40
C ILE A 147 10.21 10.66 -0.65
N PRO A 148 9.60 11.30 -1.66
CA PRO A 148 9.94 12.67 -2.02
C PRO A 148 9.51 13.66 -0.92
N ALA A 149 10.46 14.46 -0.42
CA ALA A 149 10.27 15.30 0.77
C ALA A 149 9.13 16.32 0.63
N ARG A 150 8.98 16.95 -0.56
CA ARG A 150 7.90 17.92 -0.83
C ARG A 150 6.71 17.30 -1.58
N GLY A 151 6.57 15.96 -1.51
CA GLY A 151 5.51 15.23 -2.18
C GLY A 151 5.54 15.40 -3.70
N VAL A 152 4.38 15.63 -4.32
CA VAL A 152 4.20 15.69 -5.78
C VAL A 152 5.17 16.67 -6.47
N ARG A 153 5.60 17.74 -5.80
CA ARG A 153 6.55 18.73 -6.34
C ARG A 153 7.89 18.12 -6.73
N ASP A 154 8.31 17.07 -6.03
CA ASP A 154 9.63 16.45 -6.21
C ASP A 154 9.55 15.15 -7.04
N TYR A 155 8.36 14.72 -7.46
CA TYR A 155 8.14 13.40 -8.07
C TYR A 155 8.97 13.17 -9.35
N ALA A 156 9.10 14.19 -10.21
CA ALA A 156 9.83 14.03 -11.46
C ALA A 156 11.34 13.84 -11.25
N GLU A 157 11.94 14.59 -10.34
CA GLU A 157 13.36 14.47 -10.02
C GLU A 157 13.63 13.18 -9.23
N ALA A 158 12.79 12.90 -8.24
CA ALA A 158 12.86 11.68 -7.45
C ALA A 158 12.73 10.42 -8.31
N ALA A 159 11.81 10.40 -9.28
CA ALA A 159 11.65 9.26 -10.17
C ALA A 159 12.88 9.01 -11.05
N LYS A 160 13.58 10.05 -11.51
CA LYS A 160 14.82 9.89 -12.27
C LYS A 160 15.92 9.27 -11.42
N ARG A 161 16.17 9.83 -10.23
CA ARG A 161 17.16 9.26 -9.30
C ARG A 161 16.81 7.83 -8.89
N PHE A 162 15.53 7.57 -8.65
CA PHE A 162 15.08 6.25 -8.24
C PHE A 162 15.18 5.22 -9.35
N HIS A 163 14.92 5.59 -10.61
CA HIS A 163 15.18 4.74 -11.76
C HIS A 163 16.63 4.24 -11.78
N ASP A 164 17.59 5.16 -11.63
CA ASP A 164 19.02 4.80 -11.63
C ASP A 164 19.39 3.95 -10.41
N THR A 165 18.79 4.25 -9.25
CA THR A 165 18.96 3.48 -8.02
C THR A 165 18.49 2.03 -8.17
N ILE A 166 17.32 1.82 -8.82
CA ILE A 166 16.79 0.48 -9.10
C ILE A 166 17.79 -0.31 -9.95
N LEU A 167 18.23 0.27 -11.07
CA LEU A 167 19.15 -0.41 -11.98
C LEU A 167 20.49 -0.73 -11.31
N ALA A 168 21.03 0.19 -10.52
CA ALA A 168 22.26 -0.04 -9.76
C ALA A 168 22.10 -1.14 -8.70
N THR A 169 20.96 -1.19 -8.02
CA THR A 169 20.65 -2.22 -7.00
C THR A 169 20.53 -3.61 -7.63
N GLU A 170 19.85 -3.72 -8.77
CA GLU A 170 19.71 -4.97 -9.51
C GLU A 170 21.06 -5.46 -10.06
N ALA A 171 21.88 -4.55 -10.60
CA ALA A 171 23.19 -4.89 -11.16
C ALA A 171 24.21 -5.31 -10.08
N SER A 172 24.24 -4.61 -8.95
CA SER A 172 25.18 -4.89 -7.85
C SER A 172 24.68 -5.99 -6.91
N GLY A 173 23.37 -6.22 -6.86
CA GLY A 173 22.73 -7.05 -5.86
C GLY A 173 22.80 -6.50 -4.44
N GLN A 174 23.09 -5.20 -4.27
CA GLN A 174 23.22 -4.54 -2.97
C GLN A 174 22.24 -3.37 -2.87
N ALA A 175 21.44 -3.35 -1.80
CA ALA A 175 20.54 -2.24 -1.53
C ALA A 175 21.34 -0.99 -1.09
N PRO A 176 20.95 0.22 -1.53
CA PRO A 176 21.58 1.44 -1.07
C PRO A 176 21.35 1.63 0.44
N ALA A 177 22.28 2.32 1.10
CA ALA A 177 22.05 2.78 2.47
C ALA A 177 20.87 3.77 2.49
N GLN A 178 19.87 3.52 3.34
CA GLN A 178 18.69 4.38 3.45
C GLN A 178 18.41 4.75 4.90
N ALA A 179 18.25 6.04 5.17
CA ALA A 179 17.80 6.50 6.48
C ALA A 179 16.41 5.91 6.79
N PRO A 180 16.16 5.39 8.01
CA PRO A 180 14.86 4.83 8.39
C PRO A 180 13.71 5.80 8.09
N ALA A 181 12.59 5.27 7.57
CA ALA A 181 11.38 6.08 7.46
C ALA A 181 10.80 6.30 8.85
N SER A 182 10.38 7.52 9.15
CA SER A 182 9.88 7.88 10.48
C SER A 182 8.36 7.76 10.55
N LEU A 183 7.86 6.78 11.31
CA LEU A 183 6.43 6.62 11.60
C LEU A 183 5.90 7.82 12.39
N THR A 184 6.72 8.35 13.30
CA THR A 184 6.45 9.60 14.03
C THR A 184 6.22 10.77 13.08
N SER A 185 7.10 10.94 12.06
CA SER A 185 6.95 12.00 11.06
C SER A 185 5.69 11.81 10.19
N LEU A 186 5.31 10.56 9.89
CA LEU A 186 4.02 10.27 9.25
C LEU A 186 2.85 10.75 10.13
N VAL A 187 2.81 10.32 11.41
CA VAL A 187 1.69 10.62 12.32
C VAL A 187 1.57 12.12 12.64
N GLN A 188 2.71 12.82 12.75
CA GLN A 188 2.77 14.25 13.06
C GLN A 188 2.63 15.18 11.84
N GLY A 189 2.83 14.66 10.63
CA GLY A 189 2.78 15.47 9.41
C GLY A 189 1.41 16.12 9.18
N ARG A 190 1.38 17.28 8.50
CA ARG A 190 0.11 17.91 8.07
C ARG A 190 -0.37 17.25 6.77
N GLY A 191 -1.47 16.49 6.83
CA GLY A 191 -2.04 15.83 5.66
C GLY A 191 -3.43 15.25 5.92
N ARG A 192 -4.21 15.06 4.86
CA ARG A 192 -5.45 14.26 4.91
C ARG A 192 -5.03 12.79 4.97
N TYR A 193 -4.71 12.30 6.17
CA TYR A 193 -4.61 10.87 6.41
C TYR A 193 -6.03 10.35 6.54
N THR A 194 -6.36 9.34 5.75
CA THR A 194 -7.63 8.62 5.87
C THR A 194 -7.78 8.00 7.27
N HIS A 195 -6.66 7.69 7.98
CA HIS A 195 -6.69 7.02 9.28
C HIS A 195 -5.62 7.44 10.30
N ARG A 196 -5.54 8.73 10.65
CA ARG A 196 -4.61 9.20 11.70
C ARG A 196 -4.69 8.36 12.99
N LYS A 197 -5.89 7.90 13.37
CA LYS A 197 -6.12 7.05 14.56
C LYS A 197 -5.43 5.68 14.46
N PHE A 198 -5.47 5.01 13.30
CA PHE A 198 -4.79 3.72 13.12
C PHE A 198 -3.27 3.88 13.25
N TRP A 199 -2.68 4.83 12.52
CA TRP A 199 -1.23 5.03 12.56
C TRP A 199 -0.74 5.49 13.94
N HIS A 200 -1.57 6.23 14.68
CA HIS A 200 -1.30 6.55 16.07
C HIS A 200 -1.34 5.31 16.97
N ALA A 201 -2.31 4.40 16.79
CA ALA A 201 -2.36 3.14 17.53
C ALA A 201 -1.14 2.26 17.23
N VAL A 202 -0.75 2.12 15.95
CA VAL A 202 0.47 1.40 15.55
C VAL A 202 1.73 2.05 16.13
N LEU A 203 1.80 3.38 16.16
CA LEU A 203 2.90 4.09 16.79
C LEU A 203 2.96 3.81 18.30
N LEU A 204 1.81 3.82 18.99
CA LEU A 204 1.75 3.46 20.41
C LEU A 204 2.19 2.02 20.65
N GLU A 205 1.71 1.05 19.87
CA GLU A 205 2.14 -0.36 19.96
C GLU A 205 3.65 -0.52 19.73
N ALA A 206 4.23 0.25 18.80
CA ALA A 206 5.67 0.25 18.54
C ALA A 206 6.49 0.91 19.66
N LEU A 207 5.88 1.83 20.42
CA LEU A 207 6.48 2.53 21.55
C LEU A 207 6.26 1.80 22.89
N ASP A 208 5.22 0.96 23.01
CA ASP A 208 4.86 0.17 24.21
C ASP A 208 5.86 -0.98 24.51
N GLY A 209 6.98 -1.03 23.79
CA GLY A 209 8.21 -1.66 24.27
C GLY A 209 8.86 -0.89 25.44
N GLU A 210 8.42 0.34 25.72
CA GLU A 210 8.75 1.14 26.90
C GLU A 210 7.47 1.79 27.48
N ASP A 211 6.82 1.08 28.41
CA ASP A 211 6.09 1.61 29.57
C ASP A 211 5.10 2.79 29.36
N VAL A 212 4.05 2.65 28.53
CA VAL A 212 2.89 3.59 28.52
C VAL A 212 1.55 2.87 28.63
N ALA A 213 1.47 1.83 29.47
CA ALA A 213 0.21 1.19 29.86
C ALA A 213 -0.71 2.08 30.76
N ARG A 214 -0.48 3.39 30.85
CA ARG A 214 -1.27 4.30 31.69
C ARG A 214 -1.53 5.64 30.98
N SER A 215 -2.59 5.71 30.17
CA SER A 215 -3.48 6.89 30.02
C SER A 215 -4.31 6.92 28.73
N VAL A 216 -4.40 5.84 27.96
CA VAL A 216 -5.38 5.79 26.85
C VAL A 216 -6.58 4.98 27.31
N GLU A 217 -7.67 5.66 27.65
CA GLU A 217 -8.98 4.99 27.75
C GLU A 217 -9.20 4.14 26.50
N PRO A 218 -9.64 2.87 26.63
CA PRO A 218 -9.81 2.00 25.49
C PRO A 218 -10.90 2.60 24.57
N VAL A 219 -10.48 3.16 23.44
CA VAL A 219 -11.37 3.86 22.49
C VAL A 219 -12.32 2.91 21.75
N THR A 220 -12.20 1.60 21.99
CA THR A 220 -13.22 0.62 21.63
C THR A 220 -13.29 -0.47 22.70
N SER A 221 -14.50 -0.82 23.15
CA SER A 221 -14.67 -1.95 24.05
C SER A 221 -14.25 -3.26 23.36
N ARG A 222 -13.86 -4.29 24.13
CA ARG A 222 -13.63 -5.64 23.58
C ARG A 222 -14.82 -6.18 22.76
N ALA A 223 -16.02 -5.66 23.01
CA ALA A 223 -17.23 -5.99 22.25
C ALA A 223 -17.22 -5.36 20.84
N GLN A 224 -16.85 -4.07 20.71
CA GLN A 224 -16.76 -3.39 19.41
C GLN A 224 -15.67 -3.96 18.48
N ALA A 225 -14.58 -4.50 19.06
CA ALA A 225 -13.57 -5.23 18.30
C ALA A 225 -14.10 -6.56 17.70
N ARG A 226 -15.18 -7.12 18.26
CA ARG A 226 -15.82 -8.35 17.83
C ARG A 226 -17.04 -8.12 16.92
N GLU A 227 -17.77 -7.02 17.11
CA GLU A 227 -18.94 -6.66 16.29
C GLU A 227 -18.57 -6.47 14.81
N GLY A 228 -17.40 -5.92 14.50
CA GLY A 228 -16.93 -5.77 13.12
C GLY A 228 -16.66 -7.08 12.35
N PHE A 229 -16.72 -8.24 13.02
CA PHE A 229 -16.65 -9.55 12.37
C PHE A 229 -18.03 -10.19 12.14
N ALA A 230 -19.07 -9.78 12.86
CA ALA A 230 -20.40 -10.38 12.79
C ALA A 230 -21.13 -10.02 11.49
N ASP A 231 -20.99 -8.77 11.02
CA ASP A 231 -21.68 -8.29 9.81
C ASP A 231 -21.09 -8.84 8.49
N LEU A 232 -19.93 -9.51 8.55
CA LEU A 232 -19.24 -10.04 7.36
C LEU A 232 -19.48 -11.53 7.12
N TYR A 233 -20.05 -12.25 8.09
CA TYR A 233 -20.48 -13.63 7.94
C TYR A 233 -21.82 -13.82 8.67
N PRO A 234 -22.96 -13.79 7.96
CA PRO A 234 -24.23 -14.12 8.60
C PRO A 234 -24.11 -15.54 9.18
N THR A 235 -24.26 -15.65 10.49
CA THR A 235 -24.49 -16.95 11.12
C THR A 235 -25.82 -17.49 10.56
N LYS A 236 -25.88 -18.81 10.34
CA LYS A 236 -26.95 -19.52 9.61
C LYS A 236 -28.38 -19.36 10.17
N GLU A 237 -28.63 -18.45 11.11
CA GLU A 237 -29.95 -18.22 11.70
C GLU A 237 -30.78 -17.16 10.96
N GLU A 238 -30.18 -16.30 10.13
CA GLU A 238 -30.95 -15.29 9.37
C GLU A 238 -31.48 -15.78 8.00
N THR A 239 -31.36 -17.07 7.69
CA THR A 239 -32.00 -17.64 6.47
C THR A 239 -33.41 -18.20 6.75
N ARG A 240 -33.97 -17.94 7.93
CA ARG A 240 -35.37 -18.26 8.26
C ARG A 240 -36.01 -17.15 9.09
N ALA A 241 -36.42 -16.07 8.43
CA ALA A 241 -37.52 -15.20 8.83
C ALA A 241 -38.15 -14.61 7.57
#